data_AF-A0A916Z9G1-F1
#
_entry.id   AF-A0A916Z9G1-F1
#
_cell.length_a   1.000
_cell.length_b   1.000
_cell.length_c   1.000
_cell.angle_alpha   90.00
_cell.angle_beta   90.00
_cell.angle_gamma   90.00
#
_symmetry.space_group_name_H-M   'P 1'
#
loop_
_entity.id
_entity.type
_entity.pdbx_description
1 polymer ?
#
loop_
_entity_poly.entity_id
_entity_poly.type
_entity_poly.pdbx_seq_one_letter_code
_entity_poly.pdbx_strand_id
1 'polypeptide(L)'
;MTDFGLFAERDIARANQKLDQLKRHAERRDRFIDALDLDALDAKTAFAILQEDDDLAENIAFGELYIHHIATLETQRAEIAASIPLAA
;
A
#
# COMPACT_ATOMS: atom_id res chain seq x y z
N MET A 1 -3.29 11.32 -5.42
CA MET A 1 -2.87 10.14 -4.68
C MET A 1 -2.82 10.42 -3.20
N THR A 2 -3.85 9.98 -2.51
CA THR A 2 -3.91 9.85 -1.06
C THR A 2 -2.82 8.89 -0.61
N ASP A 3 -1.97 9.31 0.33
CA ASP A 3 -0.96 8.44 0.95
C ASP A 3 -1.60 7.72 2.14
N PHE A 4 -1.75 6.40 2.03
CA PHE A 4 -2.27 5.57 3.12
C PHE A 4 -1.19 5.19 4.15
N GLY A 5 -0.02 5.81 4.08
CA GLY A 5 1.09 5.67 5.03
C GLY A 5 1.81 4.32 4.92
N LEU A 6 1.69 3.63 3.77
CA LEU A 6 2.40 2.38 3.47
C LEU A 6 3.86 2.68 3.09
N PHE A 7 4.08 3.66 2.21
CA PHE A 7 5.40 3.97 1.66
C PHE A 7 6.35 4.68 2.66
N ALA A 8 5.84 5.08 3.82
CA ALA A 8 6.63 5.61 4.93
C ALA A 8 7.17 4.50 5.86
N GLU A 9 6.64 3.27 5.78
CA GLU A 9 7.03 2.18 6.66
C GLU A 9 8.25 1.43 6.11
N ARG A 10 9.31 1.33 6.92
CA ARG A 10 10.58 0.70 6.52
C ARG A 10 10.69 -0.73 7.04
N ASP A 11 9.97 -1.06 8.11
CA ASP A 11 9.90 -2.41 8.66
C ASP A 11 9.00 -3.27 7.75
N ILE A 12 9.57 -4.32 7.18
CA ILE A 12 8.88 -5.21 6.23
C ILE A 12 7.63 -5.84 6.84
N ALA A 13 7.69 -6.27 8.11
CA ALA A 13 6.55 -6.92 8.76
C ALA A 13 5.40 -5.92 8.97
N ARG A 14 5.71 -4.69 9.39
CA ARG A 14 4.71 -3.62 9.52
C ARG A 14 4.17 -3.17 8.17
N ALA A 15 5.00 -3.09 7.14
CA ALA A 15 4.58 -2.74 5.79
C ALA A 15 3.61 -3.80 5.23
N ASN A 16 3.92 -5.10 5.41
CA ASN A 16 3.00 -6.19 5.06
C ASN A 16 1.67 -6.09 5.84
N GLN A 17 1.73 -5.87 7.15
CA GLN A 17 0.52 -5.70 7.97
C GLN A 17 -0.35 -4.54 7.48
N LYS A 18 0.25 -3.41 7.12
CA LYS A 18 -0.44 -2.26 6.53
C LYS A 18 -1.05 -2.59 5.17
N LEU A 19 -0.30 -3.25 4.28
CA LEU A 19 -0.83 -3.67 2.98
C LEU A 19 -2.04 -4.61 3.13
N ASP A 20 -1.99 -5.57 4.05
CA ASP A 20 -3.13 -6.46 4.35
C ASP A 20 -4.33 -5.71 4.93
N GLN A 21 -4.09 -4.66 5.72
CA GLN A 21 -5.16 -3.77 6.19
C GLN A 21 -5.79 -3.00 5.03
N LEU A 22 -5.00 -2.51 4.08
CA LEU A 22 -5.48 -1.82 2.89
C LEU A 22 -6.28 -2.75 1.97
N LYS A 23 -5.79 -3.96 1.70
CA LYS A 23 -6.52 -4.97 0.92
C LYS A 23 -7.89 -5.28 1.54
N ARG A 24 -7.95 -5.53 2.84
CA ARG A 24 -9.23 -5.74 3.55
C ARG A 24 -10.12 -4.48 3.54
N HIS A 25 -9.52 -3.29 3.54
CA HIS A 25 -10.30 -2.06 3.44
C HIS A 25 -10.90 -1.91 2.04
N ALA A 26 -10.14 -2.17 0.98
CA ALA A 26 -10.60 -2.18 -0.40
C ALA A 26 -11.76 -3.17 -0.58
N GLU A 27 -11.63 -4.40 -0.08
CA GLU A 27 -12.73 -5.39 -0.13
C GLU A 27 -14.02 -4.92 0.56
N ARG A 28 -13.92 -4.12 1.64
CA ARG A 28 -15.10 -3.55 2.30
C ARG A 28 -15.68 -2.39 1.52
N ARG A 29 -14.83 -1.58 0.87
CA ARG A 29 -15.24 -0.46 0.03
C ARG A 29 -15.93 -0.94 -1.23
N ASP A 30 -15.40 -1.96 -1.88
CA ASP A 30 -15.98 -2.59 -3.06
C ASP A 30 -17.45 -3.00 -2.80
N ARG A 31 -17.69 -3.73 -1.70
CA ARG A 31 -19.06 -4.09 -1.26
C ARG A 31 -19.94 -2.89 -0.92
N PHE A 32 -19.36 -1.80 -0.41
CA PHE A 32 -20.09 -0.59 -0.08
C PHE A 32 -20.51 0.15 -1.35
N ILE A 33 -19.60 0.30 -2.32
CA ILE A 33 -19.84 0.95 -3.60
C ILE A 33 -20.86 0.13 -4.42
N ASP A 34 -20.76 -1.20 -4.43
CA ASP A 34 -21.74 -2.08 -5.07
C ASP A 34 -23.17 -1.91 -4.53
N ALA A 35 -23.30 -1.56 -3.24
CA ALA A 35 -24.58 -1.35 -2.59
C ALA A 35 -25.06 0.10 -2.66
N LEU A 36 -24.23 1.01 -3.16
CA LEU A 36 -24.49 2.45 -3.19
C LEU A 36 -25.23 2.83 -4.47
N ASP A 37 -26.33 3.56 -4.33
CA ASP A 37 -26.97 4.22 -5.47
C ASP A 37 -26.18 5.48 -5.84
N LEU A 38 -25.17 5.32 -6.71
CA LEU A 38 -24.32 6.42 -7.16
C LEU A 38 -25.09 7.51 -7.91
N ASP A 39 -26.19 7.16 -8.58
CA ASP A 39 -27.01 8.11 -9.34
C ASP A 39 -27.84 9.01 -8.42
N ALA A 40 -28.10 8.57 -7.18
CA ALA A 40 -28.75 9.38 -6.16
C ALA A 40 -27.81 10.41 -5.49
N LEU A 41 -26.50 10.34 -5.75
CA LEU A 41 -25.52 11.26 -5.19
C LEU A 41 -25.30 12.47 -6.10
N ASP A 42 -24.88 13.59 -5.51
CA ASP A 42 -24.35 14.68 -6.32
C ASP A 42 -23.02 14.28 -6.95
N ALA A 43 -22.73 14.84 -8.14
CA ALA A 43 -21.57 14.46 -8.94
C ALA A 43 -20.24 14.64 -8.20
N LYS A 44 -20.14 15.62 -7.30
CA LYS A 44 -18.90 15.86 -6.53
C LYS A 44 -18.67 14.74 -5.51
N THR A 45 -19.73 14.32 -4.82
CA THR A 45 -19.67 13.21 -3.87
C THR A 45 -19.37 11.89 -4.58
N ALA A 46 -20.05 11.59 -5.68
CA ALA A 46 -19.80 10.38 -6.47
C ALA A 46 -18.34 10.34 -6.98
N PHE A 47 -17.84 11.45 -7.51
CA PHE A 47 -16.45 11.56 -7.96
C PHE A 47 -15.45 11.33 -6.83
N ALA A 48 -15.67 11.93 -5.65
CA ALA A 48 -14.76 11.75 -4.52
C ALA A 48 -14.67 10.29 -4.04
N ILE A 49 -15.80 9.58 -4.04
CA ILE A 49 -15.85 8.15 -3.66
C ILE A 49 -15.04 7.31 -4.64
N LEU A 50 -15.27 7.49 -5.94
CA LEU A 50 -14.57 6.75 -6.99
C LEU A 50 -13.07 7.10 -7.02
N GLN A 51 -12.72 8.37 -6.85
CA GLN A 51 -11.32 8.80 -6.81
C GLN A 51 -10.56 8.19 -5.62
N GLU A 52 -11.17 8.11 -4.44
CA GLU A 52 -10.55 7.45 -3.28
C GLU A 52 -10.36 5.95 -3.53
N ASP A 53 -11.27 5.32 -4.28
CA ASP A 53 -11.17 3.91 -4.65
C ASP A 53 -10.03 3.66 -5.64
N ASP A 54 -9.88 4.51 -6.66
CA ASP A 54 -8.75 4.50 -7.59
C ASP A 54 -7.42 4.72 -6.86
N ASP A 55 -7.35 5.72 -5.97
CA ASP A 55 -6.16 5.98 -5.15
C ASP A 55 -5.80 4.76 -4.27
N LEU A 56 -6.79 4.05 -3.72
CA LEU A 56 -6.59 2.86 -2.90
C LEU A 56 -6.09 1.67 -3.74
N ALA A 57 -6.68 1.44 -4.91
CA ALA A 57 -6.26 0.40 -5.84
C ALA A 57 -4.80 0.62 -6.29
N GLU A 58 -4.44 1.86 -6.60
CA GLU A 58 -3.07 2.27 -6.94
C GLU A 58 -2.09 1.98 -5.78
N ASN A 59 -2.45 2.38 -4.55
CA ASN A 59 -1.62 2.13 -3.36
C ASN A 59 -1.40 0.63 -3.10
N ILE A 60 -2.41 -0.22 -3.32
CA ILE A 60 -2.28 -1.67 -3.17
C ILE A 60 -1.33 -2.24 -4.22
N ALA A 61 -1.50 -1.85 -5.49
CA ALA A 61 -0.65 -2.32 -6.59
C ALA A 61 0.82 -1.95 -6.40
N PHE A 62 1.10 -0.70 -6.06
CA PHE A 62 2.47 -0.26 -5.77
C PHE A 62 3.00 -0.76 -4.42
N GLY A 63 2.12 -1.08 -3.47
CA GLY A 63 2.48 -1.58 -2.16
C GLY A 63 3.28 -2.89 -2.22
N GLU A 64 2.90 -3.80 -3.10
CA GLU A 64 3.63 -5.07 -3.30
C GLU A 64 5.05 -4.83 -3.85
N LEU A 65 5.18 -3.91 -4.82
CA LEU A 65 6.48 -3.52 -5.38
C LEU A 65 7.36 -2.85 -4.34
N TYR A 66 6.77 -1.98 -3.51
CA TYR A 66 7.50 -1.31 -2.43
C TYR A 66 8.05 -2.30 -1.40
N ILE A 67 7.23 -3.26 -0.94
CA ILE A 67 7.65 -4.30 0.01
C ILE A 67 8.78 -5.15 -0.57
N HIS A 68 8.66 -5.56 -1.83
CA HIS A 68 9.72 -6.30 -2.51
C HIS A 68 11.02 -5.47 -2.60
N HIS A 69 10.91 -4.18 -2.90
CA HIS A 69 12.05 -3.28 -2.97
C HIS A 69 12.80 -3.17 -1.63
N ILE A 70 12.08 -2.93 -0.52
CA ILE A 70 12.74 -2.84 0.80
C ILE A 70 13.38 -4.16 1.23
N ALA A 71 12.75 -5.31 0.94
CA ALA A 71 13.33 -6.64 1.21
C ALA A 71 14.64 -6.88 0.44
N THR A 72 14.68 -6.43 -0.81
CA THR A 72 15.87 -6.50 -1.65
C THR A 72 16.99 -5.63 -1.06
N LEU A 73 16.68 -4.41 -0.62
CA LEU A 73 17.66 -3.53 0.01
C LEU A 73 18.22 -4.09 1.32
N GLU A 74 17.39 -4.74 2.16
CA GLU A 74 17.86 -5.39 3.39
C GLU A 74 18.81 -6.55 3.10
N THR A 75 18.48 -7.37 2.08
CA THR A 75 19.33 -8.48 1.65
C THR A 75 20.68 -7.97 1.15
N GLN A 76 20.69 -6.96 0.27
CA GLN A 76 21.91 -6.32 -0.23
C GLN A 76 22.76 -5.73 0.91
N ARG A 77 22.13 -5.10 1.91
CA ARG A 77 22.84 -4.59 3.10
C ARG A 77 23.51 -5.71 3.88
N ALA A 78 22.82 -6.85 4.08
CA ALA A 78 23.39 -8.00 4.76
C ALA A 78 24.57 -8.62 4.00
N GLU A 79 24.46 -8.74 2.67
CA GLU A 79 25.54 -9.22 1.81
C GLU A 79 26.78 -8.32 1.88
N ILE A 80 26.58 -7.00 1.80
CA ILE A 80 27.68 -6.03 1.94
C ILE A 80 28.32 -6.17 3.32
N ALA A 81 27.54 -6.22 4.40
CA ALA A 81 28.06 -6.36 5.76
C ALA A 81 28.88 -7.65 5.95
N ALA A 82 28.44 -8.76 5.34
CA ALA A 82 29.17 -10.03 5.37
C ALA A 82 30.46 -10.02 4.53
N SER A 83 30.54 -9.16 3.50
CA SER A 83 31.70 -9.04 2.61
C SER A 83 32.81 -8.13 3.16
N ILE A 84 32.53 -7.31 4.18
CA ILE A 84 33.52 -6.43 4.79
C ILE A 84 34.32 -7.23 5.83
N PRO A 85 35.64 -7.43 5.65
CA PRO A 85 36.45 -8.10 6.66
C PRO A 85 36.45 -7.26 7.94
N LEU A 86 36.15 -7.88 9.08
CA LEU A 86 36.36 -7.28 10.40
C LEU A 86 37.83 -6.89 10.51
N ALA A 87 38.10 -5.59 10.64
CA ALA A 87 39.43 -5.11 10.98
C ALA A 87 39.78 -5.67 12.36
N ALA A 88 40.84 -6.48 12.42
CA ALA A 88 41.39 -7.08 13.63
C ALA A 88 42.14 -6.05 14.49
#